data_AF-A0A1M6Z6D4-F1
#
_entry.id   AF-A0A1M6Z6D4-F1
#
_cell.length_a   1.000
_cell.length_b   1.000
_cell.length_c   1.000
_cell.angle_alpha   90.00
_cell.angle_beta   90.00
_cell.angle_gamma   90.00
#
_symmetry.space_group_name_H-M   'P 1'
#
loop_
_entity.id
_entity.type
_entity.pdbx_description
1 polymer ?
#
loop_
_entity_poly.entity_id
_entity_poly.type
_entity_poly.pdbx_seq_one_letter_code
_entity_poly.pdbx_strand_id
1 'polypeptide(L)'
;MKKILEPMFIFFSKMYIYFHEDRKDYWRMFPILVLSFIFITNLEIISFYFIDVSAYYYVGVFAFCVIMFSFSYANIKYEYVKNYSMPIKTKFLIASVIIIDLAVNFVCLNILRNGKFMW
;
A
#
# COMPACT_ATOMS: atom_id res chain seq x y z
N MET A 1 5.88 -12.22 -10.33
CA MET A 1 5.35 -11.06 -9.58
C MET A 1 5.80 -10.92 -8.12
N LYS A 2 6.55 -11.87 -7.52
CA LYS A 2 6.99 -11.76 -6.10
C LYS A 2 8.15 -10.76 -5.84
N LYS A 3 8.89 -10.33 -6.85
CA LYS A 3 10.19 -9.62 -6.66
C LYS A 3 10.11 -8.21 -6.04
N ILE A 4 8.97 -7.52 -6.08
CA ILE A 4 8.84 -6.14 -5.58
C ILE A 4 7.77 -6.02 -4.48
N LEU A 5 6.63 -6.69 -4.65
CA LEU A 5 5.50 -6.67 -3.72
C LEU A 5 5.83 -7.31 -2.37
N GLU A 6 6.68 -8.35 -2.34
CA GLU A 6 7.08 -9.01 -1.10
C GLU A 6 8.01 -8.11 -0.24
N PRO A 7 9.06 -7.47 -0.80
CA PRO A 7 9.82 -6.44 -0.09
C PRO A 7 8.96 -5.31 0.50
N MET A 8 7.95 -4.81 -0.22
CA MET A 8 7.05 -3.77 0.30
C MET A 8 6.21 -4.27 1.48
N PHE A 9 5.63 -5.47 1.36
CA PHE A 9 4.91 -6.11 2.47
C PHE A 9 5.80 -6.26 3.70
N ILE A 10 7.03 -6.76 3.54
CA ILE A 10 7.99 -6.92 4.63
C ILE A 10 8.38 -5.57 5.24
N PHE A 11 8.56 -4.53 4.42
CA PHE A 11 8.89 -3.19 4.88
C PHE A 11 7.82 -2.64 5.83
N PHE A 12 6.56 -2.64 5.42
CA PHE A 12 5.45 -2.19 6.26
C PHE A 12 5.23 -3.09 7.48
N SER A 13 5.42 -4.40 7.34
CA SER A 13 5.35 -5.33 8.49
C SER A 13 6.41 -4.99 9.54
N LYS A 14 7.66 -4.70 9.13
CA LYS A 14 8.74 -4.31 10.04
C LYS A 14 8.49 -2.96 10.70
N MET A 15 7.87 -2.01 10.00
CA MET A 15 7.41 -0.76 10.63
C MET A 15 6.42 -1.04 11.75
N TYR A 16 5.41 -1.87 11.50
CA TYR A 16 4.45 -2.27 12.54
C TYR A 16 5.15 -2.89 13.75
N ILE A 17 6.01 -3.88 13.51
CA ILE A 17 6.77 -4.60 14.56
C ILE A 17 7.63 -3.62 15.39
N TYR A 18 8.26 -2.65 14.73
CA TYR A 18 9.08 -1.64 15.40
C TYR A 18 8.26 -0.74 16.33
N PHE A 19 7.10 -0.24 15.87
CA PHE A 19 6.25 0.64 16.65
C PHE A 19 5.38 -0.08 17.70
N HIS A 20 5.10 -1.37 17.52
CA HIS A 20 4.23 -2.16 18.40
C HIS A 20 5.00 -3.20 19.22
N GLU A 21 6.32 -3.01 19.39
CA GLU A 21 7.16 -3.79 20.30
C GLU A 21 6.98 -5.31 20.17
N ASP A 22 7.10 -5.85 18.96
CA ASP A 22 7.00 -7.30 18.69
C ASP A 22 5.64 -7.95 19.04
N ARG A 23 4.55 -7.18 19.16
CA ARG A 23 3.20 -7.77 19.27
C ARG A 23 2.88 -8.59 18.01
N LYS A 24 2.78 -9.91 18.20
CA LYS A 24 2.48 -10.87 17.12
C LYS A 24 1.04 -10.77 16.61
N ASP A 25 0.19 -10.04 17.30
CA ASP A 25 -1.19 -9.87 16.89
C ASP A 25 -1.25 -8.78 15.81
N TYR A 26 -1.96 -9.09 14.71
CA TYR A 26 -2.28 -8.16 13.62
C TYR A 26 -1.13 -7.67 12.73
N TRP A 27 0.11 -8.15 12.92
CA TRP A 27 1.26 -7.69 12.13
C TRP A 27 1.09 -7.82 10.61
N ARG A 28 0.28 -8.79 10.14
CA ARG A 28 -0.04 -8.95 8.71
C ARG A 28 -1.14 -8.03 8.25
N MET A 29 -2.07 -7.65 9.11
CA MET A 29 -3.19 -6.79 8.71
C MET A 29 -2.70 -5.40 8.35
N PHE A 30 -1.77 -4.84 9.12
CA PHE A 30 -1.20 -3.53 8.83
C PHE A 30 -0.65 -3.38 7.39
N PRO A 31 0.33 -4.20 6.94
CA PRO A 31 0.85 -4.09 5.58
C PRO A 31 -0.21 -4.41 4.51
N ILE A 32 -1.17 -5.30 4.80
CA ILE A 32 -2.28 -5.60 3.88
C ILE A 32 -3.15 -4.35 3.67
N LEU A 33 -3.56 -3.69 4.75
CA LEU A 33 -4.40 -2.49 4.69
C LEU A 33 -3.69 -1.36 3.95
N VAL A 34 -2.39 -1.16 4.22
CA VAL A 34 -1.59 -0.13 3.54
C VAL A 34 -1.47 -0.44 2.04
N LEU A 35 -1.16 -1.68 1.65
CA LEU A 35 -1.06 -2.05 0.24
C LEU A 35 -2.41 -1.94 -0.48
N SER A 36 -3.51 -2.35 0.16
CA SER A 36 -4.87 -2.16 -0.35
C SER A 36 -5.19 -0.68 -0.54
N PHE A 37 -4.80 0.18 0.41
CA PHE A 37 -5.05 1.61 0.34
C PHE A 37 -4.27 2.27 -0.80
N ILE A 38 -2.98 1.94 -0.97
CA ILE A 38 -2.19 2.46 -2.09
C ILE A 38 -2.80 2.00 -3.42
N PHE A 39 -3.20 0.74 -3.52
CA PHE A 39 -3.80 0.21 -4.74
C PHE A 39 -5.14 0.90 -5.07
N ILE A 40 -6.03 1.07 -4.08
CA ILE A 40 -7.35 1.68 -4.31
C ILE A 40 -7.22 3.16 -4.68
N THR A 41 -6.32 3.89 -4.03
CA THR A 41 -6.12 5.32 -4.29
C THR A 41 -5.63 5.54 -5.73
N ASN A 42 -4.68 4.71 -6.16
CA ASN A 42 -4.20 4.73 -7.53
C ASN A 42 -5.29 4.34 -8.53
N LEU A 43 -6.08 3.30 -8.22
CA LEU A 43 -7.19 2.87 -9.07
C LEU A 43 -8.22 3.99 -9.22
N GLU A 44 -8.63 4.62 -8.12
CA GLU A 44 -9.63 5.70 -8.07
C GLU A 44 -9.24 6.88 -8.95
N ILE A 45 -7.98 7.33 -8.84
CA ILE A 45 -7.47 8.42 -9.67
C ILE A 45 -7.46 8.03 -11.15
N ILE A 46 -7.04 6.82 -11.48
CA ILE A 46 -7.06 6.34 -12.87
C ILE A 46 -8.50 6.28 -13.38
N SER A 47 -9.42 5.65 -12.66
CA SER A 47 -10.82 5.51 -13.09
C SER A 47 -11.50 6.86 -13.27
N PHE A 48 -11.19 7.88 -12.46
CA PHE A 48 -11.74 9.22 -12.62
C PHE A 48 -11.50 9.80 -14.04
N TYR A 49 -10.38 9.45 -14.70
CA TYR A 49 -10.11 9.91 -16.06
C TYR A 49 -10.89 9.17 -17.15
N PHE A 50 -11.42 7.98 -16.86
CA PHE A 50 -12.05 7.11 -17.85
C PHE A 50 -13.55 6.94 -17.65
N ILE A 51 -14.01 6.80 -16.40
CA ILE A 51 -15.37 6.40 -16.05
C ILE A 51 -15.75 7.03 -14.70
N ASP A 52 -16.93 7.66 -14.64
CA ASP A 52 -17.52 8.10 -13.37
C ASP A 52 -18.14 6.90 -12.65
N VAL A 53 -17.57 6.54 -11.50
CA VAL A 53 -17.99 5.36 -10.72
C VAL A 53 -18.33 5.79 -9.29
N SER A 54 -19.45 5.28 -8.77
CA SER A 54 -19.91 5.62 -7.42
C SER A 54 -18.88 5.26 -6.34
N ALA A 55 -18.82 6.04 -5.26
CA ALA A 55 -17.91 5.80 -4.12
C ALA A 55 -18.04 4.38 -3.53
N TYR A 56 -19.24 3.79 -3.54
CA TYR A 56 -19.50 2.43 -3.04
C TYR A 56 -18.75 1.34 -3.81
N TYR A 57 -18.44 1.57 -5.08
CA TYR A 57 -17.62 0.67 -5.88
C TYR A 57 -16.22 0.53 -5.27
N TYR A 58 -15.58 1.64 -4.92
CA TYR A 58 -14.23 1.62 -4.35
C TYR A 58 -14.18 0.95 -2.98
N VAL A 59 -15.25 1.03 -2.19
CA VAL A 59 -15.36 0.28 -0.93
C VAL A 59 -15.36 -1.23 -1.19
N GLY A 60 -16.14 -1.70 -2.18
CA GLY A 60 -16.16 -3.11 -2.57
C GLY A 60 -14.81 -3.59 -3.11
N VAL A 61 -14.16 -2.77 -3.94
CA VAL A 61 -12.83 -3.07 -4.49
C VAL A 61 -11.78 -3.09 -3.38
N PHE A 62 -11.85 -2.18 -2.41
CA PHE A 62 -10.94 -2.17 -1.27
C PHE A 62 -11.07 -3.46 -0.44
N ALA A 63 -12.30 -3.88 -0.12
CA ALA A 63 -12.55 -5.14 0.57
C ALA A 63 -12.01 -6.34 -0.23
N PHE A 64 -12.20 -6.33 -1.54
CA PHE A 64 -11.63 -7.35 -2.44
C PHE A 64 -10.09 -7.35 -2.39
N CYS A 65 -9.44 -6.20 -2.45
CA CYS A 65 -7.98 -6.08 -2.33
C CYS A 65 -7.45 -6.62 -1.00
N VAL A 66 -8.14 -6.32 0.11
CA VAL A 66 -7.78 -6.85 1.44
C VAL A 66 -7.82 -8.37 1.43
N ILE A 67 -8.87 -8.97 0.88
CA ILE A 67 -8.99 -10.43 0.77
C ILE A 67 -7.88 -11.00 -0.13
N MET A 68 -7.66 -10.40 -1.30
CA MET A 68 -6.64 -10.83 -2.26
C MET A 68 -5.22 -10.77 -1.69
N PHE A 69 -4.84 -9.70 -1.00
CA PHE A 69 -3.54 -9.60 -0.35
C PHE A 69 -3.43 -10.55 0.84
N SER A 70 -4.52 -10.77 1.59
CA SER A 70 -4.54 -11.77 2.67
C SER A 70 -4.19 -13.16 2.16
N PHE A 71 -4.79 -13.60 1.04
CA PHE A 71 -4.43 -14.86 0.41
C PHE A 71 -3.01 -14.87 -0.15
N SER A 72 -2.59 -13.78 -0.80
CA SER A 72 -1.27 -13.66 -1.42
C SER A 72 -0.13 -13.78 -0.41
N TYR A 73 -0.33 -13.30 0.83
CA TYR A 73 0.67 -13.29 1.90
C TYR A 73 0.38 -14.29 3.03
N ALA A 74 -0.62 -15.17 2.88
CA ALA A 74 -1.02 -16.14 3.90
C ALA A 74 0.13 -17.03 4.39
N ASN A 75 1.06 -17.37 3.49
CA ASN A 75 2.19 -18.25 3.77
C ASN A 75 3.40 -17.54 4.40
N ILE A 76 3.40 -16.21 4.49
CA ILE A 76 4.51 -15.47 5.09
C ILE A 76 4.41 -15.55 6.62
N LYS A 77 5.44 -16.11 7.25
CA LYS A 77 5.51 -16.28 8.71
C LYS A 77 6.11 -15.05 9.39
N TYR A 78 5.74 -14.82 10.65
CA TYR A 78 6.24 -13.69 11.44
C TYR A 78 7.76 -13.74 11.57
N GLU A 79 8.29 -14.92 11.89
CA GLU A 79 9.71 -15.17 12.10
C GLU A 79 10.51 -14.90 10.82
N TYR A 80 9.94 -15.21 9.65
CA TYR A 80 10.55 -14.87 8.36
C TYR A 80 10.69 -13.35 8.21
N VAL A 81 9.62 -12.59 8.46
CA VAL A 81 9.62 -11.12 8.34
C VAL A 81 10.55 -10.47 9.34
N LYS A 82 10.54 -10.93 10.60
CA LYS A 82 11.41 -10.44 11.66
C LYS A 82 12.88 -10.60 11.26
N ASN A 83 13.26 -11.79 10.80
CA ASN A 83 14.64 -12.13 10.48
C ASN A 83 15.07 -11.70 9.06
N TYR A 84 14.15 -11.26 8.21
CA TYR A 84 14.47 -10.82 6.85
C TYR A 84 15.42 -9.61 6.89
N SER A 85 16.63 -9.77 6.36
CA SER A 85 17.59 -8.67 6.24
C SER A 85 17.28 -7.87 4.98
N MET A 86 16.84 -6.62 5.17
CA MET A 86 16.54 -5.72 4.07
C MET A 86 17.68 -4.71 3.89
N PRO A 87 18.33 -4.65 2.72
CA PRO A 87 19.35 -3.64 2.44
C PRO A 87 18.80 -2.22 2.60
N ILE A 88 19.63 -1.31 3.10
CA ILE A 88 19.29 0.11 3.25
C ILE A 88 18.82 0.72 1.92
N LYS A 89 19.47 0.35 0.82
CA LYS A 89 19.07 0.79 -0.54
C LYS A 89 17.63 0.42 -0.87
N THR A 90 17.18 -0.78 -0.50
CA THR A 90 15.80 -1.24 -0.72
C THR A 90 14.81 -0.48 0.14
N LYS A 91 15.14 -0.21 1.41
CA LYS A 91 14.29 0.60 2.30
C LYS A 91 14.08 2.01 1.74
N PHE A 92 15.17 2.66 1.33
CA PHE A 92 15.10 3.98 0.70
C PHE A 92 14.29 3.95 -0.59
N LEU A 93 14.49 2.96 -1.44
CA LEU A 93 13.74 2.84 -2.68
C LEU A 93 12.23 2.69 -2.42
N ILE A 94 11.83 1.82 -1.49
CA ILE A 94 10.41 1.64 -1.13
C ILE A 94 9.84 2.95 -0.57
N ALA A 95 10.53 3.60 0.37
CA ALA A 95 10.09 4.86 0.95
C ALA A 95 9.93 5.96 -0.10
N SER A 96 10.93 6.12 -0.99
CA SER A 96 10.87 7.10 -2.08
C SER A 96 9.72 6.82 -3.04
N VAL A 97 9.48 5.57 -3.40
CA VAL A 97 8.36 5.19 -4.28
C VAL A 97 7.02 5.56 -3.63
N ILE A 98 6.83 5.27 -2.33
CA ILE A 98 5.59 5.64 -1.62
C ILE A 98 5.42 7.16 -1.55
N ILE A 99 6.48 7.91 -1.26
CA ILE A 99 6.41 9.38 -1.20
C ILE A 99 6.04 9.96 -2.56
N ILE A 100 6.66 9.46 -3.64
CA ILE A 100 6.35 9.89 -5.00
C ILE A 100 4.90 9.55 -5.35
N ASP A 101 4.44 8.34 -5.04
CA ASP A 101 3.06 7.89 -5.27
C ASP A 101 2.05 8.80 -4.58
N LEU A 102 2.26 9.10 -3.28
CA LEU A 102 1.40 10.02 -2.52
C LEU A 102 1.44 11.45 -3.07
N ALA A 103 2.61 11.94 -3.49
CA ALA A 103 2.75 13.27 -4.07
C ALA A 103 2.01 13.38 -5.42
N VAL A 104 2.15 12.37 -6.29
CA VAL A 104 1.42 12.29 -7.55
C VAL A 104 -0.09 12.22 -7.29
N ASN A 105 -0.51 11.38 -6.35
CA ASN A 105 -1.93 11.25 -5.99
C ASN A 105 -2.51 12.57 -5.48
N PHE A 106 -1.78 13.28 -4.62
CA PHE A 106 -2.17 14.61 -4.14
C PHE A 106 -2.30 15.63 -5.28
N VAL A 107 -1.32 15.67 -6.18
CA VAL A 107 -1.34 16.54 -7.36
C VAL A 107 -2.51 16.22 -8.27
N CYS A 108 -2.74 14.95 -8.59
CA CYS A 108 -3.87 14.49 -9.39
C CYS A 108 -5.20 14.90 -8.75
N LEU A 109 -5.41 14.62 -7.47
CA LEU A 109 -6.63 15.02 -6.76
C LEU A 109 -6.87 16.54 -6.80
N ASN A 110 -5.81 17.35 -6.67
CA ASN A 110 -5.95 18.81 -6.78
C ASN A 110 -6.34 19.26 -8.19
N ILE A 111 -5.77 18.66 -9.23
CA ILE A 111 -6.16 18.93 -10.63
C ILE A 111 -7.63 18.55 -10.83
N LEU A 112 -8.04 17.38 -10.35
CA LEU A 112 -9.42 16.90 -10.48
C LEU A 112 -10.41 17.81 -9.74
N ARG A 113 -10.05 18.31 -8.55
CA ARG A 113 -10.92 19.20 -7.77
C ARG A 113 -11.02 20.61 -8.36
N ASN A 114 -9.91 21.17 -8.82
CA ASN A 114 -9.83 22.61 -9.17
C ASN A 114 -9.75 22.88 -10.68
N GLY A 115 -9.65 21.84 -11.52
CA GLY A 115 -9.45 21.97 -12.96
C GLY A 115 -8.11 22.59 -13.37
N LYS A 116 -7.19 22.82 -12.41
CA LYS A 116 -5.86 23.43 -12.61
C LYS A 116 -4.84 22.82 -11.65
N PHE A 117 -3.60 22.69 -12.11
CA PHE A 117 -2.45 22.32 -11.30
C PHE A 117 -2.20 23.43 -10.25
N MET A 118 -2.33 23.11 -8.97
CA MET A 118 -1.95 23.99 -7.87
C MET A 118 -0.97 23.25 -6.96
N TRP A 119 0.17 23.90 -6.70
CA TRP A 119 1.23 23.46 -5.79
C TRP A 119 0.85 23.73 -4.34
#